data_AF-A0A4S4E5W8-F1
#
_entry.id   AF-A0A4S4E5W8-F1
#
_cell.length_a   1.000
_cell.length_b   1.000
_cell.length_c   1.000
_cell.angle_alpha   90.00
_cell.angle_beta   90.00
_cell.angle_gamma   90.00
#
_symmetry.space_group_name_H-M   'P 1'
#
loop_
_entity.id
_entity.type
_entity.pdbx_description
1 polymer ?
#
loop_
_entity_poly.entity_id
_entity_poly.type
_entity_poly.pdbx_seq_one_letter_code
_entity_poly.pdbx_strand_id
1 'polypeptide(L)'
;MMTPQQLIEFSWGLANSRKTFLWIIRPDLVTGDSASLPPDFVNKTKESGLLASWCPQEQVLSDPSIGGFLTHCGWNSTLESLCICCVGFFFSRQLTNCWLCCKDWGIGMEIKCDVKREEVESLVRELIGGGEKRKKMKRNVMEWKNLGEDATACSVGSSYLNFDKLVRSVLMSTGSNQSSCVCQFSILQAISEISFLLFGIIMCKYFNASGFGEGLVV
;
A
#
# COMPACT_ATOMS: atom_id res chain seq x y z
N MET A 1 -10.89 12.07 -4.02
CA MET A 1 -11.74 12.31 -2.84
C MET A 1 -12.98 11.49 -3.00
N MET A 2 -13.38 10.79 -1.94
CA MET A 2 -14.51 9.88 -1.96
C MET A 2 -15.82 10.65 -1.92
N THR A 3 -16.78 10.23 -2.75
CA THR A 3 -18.13 10.80 -2.71
C THR A 3 -18.90 10.23 -1.50
N PRO A 4 -19.91 10.92 -0.97
CA PRO A 4 -20.76 10.39 0.09
C PRO A 4 -21.40 9.04 -0.29
N GLN A 5 -21.78 8.86 -1.56
CA GLN A 5 -22.34 7.60 -2.05
C GLN A 5 -21.30 6.47 -1.99
N GLN A 6 -20.06 6.71 -2.42
CA GLN A 6 -18.99 5.72 -2.32
C GLN A 6 -18.70 5.37 -0.86
N LEU A 7 -18.70 6.35 0.06
CA LEU A 7 -18.52 6.11 1.49
C LEU A 7 -19.61 5.16 2.03
N ILE A 8 -20.86 5.33 1.61
CA ILE A 8 -21.98 4.45 1.97
C ILE A 8 -21.77 3.03 1.43
N GLU A 9 -21.38 2.89 0.16
CA GLU A 9 -21.13 1.57 -0.44
C GLU A 9 -19.96 0.83 0.22
N PHE A 10 -18.86 1.54 0.54
CA PHE A 10 -17.76 0.98 1.33
C PHE A 10 -18.20 0.54 2.72
N SER A 11 -18.95 1.39 3.43
CA SER A 11 -19.47 1.09 4.77
C SER A 11 -20.28 -0.21 4.75
N TRP A 12 -21.24 -0.33 3.84
CA TRP A 12 -22.07 -1.53 3.75
C TRP A 12 -21.30 -2.76 3.28
N GLY A 13 -20.36 -2.61 2.34
CA GLY A 13 -19.51 -3.71 1.90
C GLY A 13 -18.65 -4.28 3.04
N LEU A 14 -18.04 -3.40 3.85
CA LEU A 14 -17.28 -3.80 5.03
C LEU A 14 -18.16 -4.51 6.06
N ALA A 15 -19.31 -3.93 6.42
CA ALA A 15 -20.22 -4.54 7.38
C ALA A 15 -20.77 -5.89 6.90
N ASN A 16 -21.05 -6.04 5.61
CA ASN A 16 -21.56 -7.29 5.06
C ASN A 16 -20.48 -8.38 4.93
N SER A 17 -19.21 -7.99 4.79
CA SER A 17 -18.09 -8.94 4.74
C SER A 17 -17.98 -9.79 6.01
N ARG A 18 -18.43 -9.25 7.16
CA ARG A 18 -18.27 -9.82 8.51
C ARG A 18 -16.82 -10.13 8.90
N LYS A 19 -15.87 -9.41 8.29
CA LYS A 19 -14.46 -9.46 8.66
C LYS A 19 -14.13 -8.39 9.68
N THR A 20 -13.10 -8.63 10.49
CA THR A 20 -12.59 -7.62 11.40
C THR A 20 -11.83 -6.57 10.62
N PHE A 21 -12.01 -5.29 10.94
CA PHE A 21 -11.34 -4.20 10.23
C PHE A 21 -10.96 -3.03 11.13
N LEU A 22 -9.86 -2.37 10.79
CA LEU A 22 -9.51 -1.03 11.21
C LEU A 22 -9.72 -0.10 10.03
N TRP A 23 -10.60 0.90 10.16
CA TRP A 23 -10.83 1.89 9.12
C TRP A 23 -10.39 3.28 9.57
N ILE A 24 -9.43 3.84 8.84
CA ILE A 24 -8.94 5.19 9.07
C ILE A 24 -9.79 6.19 8.29
N ILE A 25 -10.71 6.84 8.98
CA ILE A 25 -11.64 7.80 8.38
C ILE A 25 -11.15 9.21 8.67
N ARG A 26 -10.80 9.90 7.61
CA ARG A 26 -10.42 11.30 7.63
C ARG A 26 -11.59 12.16 7.14
N PRO A 27 -12.25 12.95 8.02
CA PRO A 27 -13.38 13.78 7.63
C PRO A 27 -13.06 14.76 6.51
N ASP A 28 -11.80 15.19 6.39
CA ASP A 28 -11.31 16.10 5.36
C ASP A 28 -11.18 15.47 3.95
N LEU A 29 -11.30 14.14 3.82
CA LEU A 29 -11.14 13.42 2.55
C LEU A 29 -12.46 13.04 1.85
N VAL A 30 -13.59 13.40 2.45
CA VAL A 30 -14.94 13.16 1.89
C VAL A 30 -15.54 14.49 1.43
N THR A 31 -16.04 14.53 0.21
CA THR A 31 -16.59 15.76 -0.37
C THR A 31 -18.00 16.05 0.19
N GLY A 32 -18.18 17.23 0.80
CA GLY A 32 -19.47 17.76 1.26
C GLY A 32 -19.61 17.83 2.80
N ASP A 33 -20.33 18.84 3.31
CA ASP A 33 -20.49 19.16 4.74
C ASP A 33 -21.21 18.06 5.57
N SER A 34 -21.59 16.94 4.95
CA SER A 34 -22.43 15.89 5.53
C SER A 34 -21.85 14.47 5.34
N ALA A 35 -20.53 14.33 5.40
CA ALA A 35 -19.83 13.06 5.28
C ALA A 35 -19.87 12.22 6.58
N SER A 36 -21.05 11.92 7.10
CA SER A 36 -21.21 11.02 8.25
C SER A 36 -21.39 9.58 7.79
N LEU A 37 -20.69 8.64 8.44
CA LEU A 37 -20.98 7.22 8.29
C LEU A 37 -22.46 6.91 8.61
N PRO A 38 -23.09 5.92 7.95
CA PRO A 38 -24.43 5.50 8.32
C PRO A 38 -24.49 5.08 9.81
N PRO A 39 -25.45 5.58 10.61
CA PRO A 39 -25.56 5.19 12.02
C PRO A 39 -25.70 3.67 12.22
N ASP A 40 -26.47 3.03 11.33
CA ASP A 40 -26.66 1.58 11.33
C ASP A 40 -25.36 0.81 11.06
N PHE A 41 -24.44 1.38 10.27
CA PHE A 41 -23.13 0.79 10.03
C PHE A 41 -22.31 0.74 11.33
N VAL A 42 -22.25 1.86 12.07
CA VAL A 42 -21.50 1.96 13.33
C VAL A 42 -22.06 0.95 14.35
N ASN A 43 -23.38 0.86 14.46
CA ASN A 43 -24.03 -0.12 15.34
C ASN A 43 -23.74 -1.57 14.92
N LYS A 44 -23.87 -1.88 13.63
CA LYS A 44 -23.68 -3.24 13.10
C LYS A 44 -22.23 -3.73 13.19
N THR A 45 -21.26 -2.82 13.22
CA THR A 45 -19.83 -3.14 13.22
C THR A 45 -19.14 -2.90 14.56
N LYS A 46 -19.87 -2.54 15.61
CA LYS A 46 -19.31 -2.19 16.93
C LYS A 46 -18.38 -3.27 17.54
N GLU A 47 -18.62 -4.54 17.24
CA GLU A 47 -17.82 -5.67 17.76
C GLU A 47 -16.72 -6.14 16.79
N SER A 48 -16.76 -5.72 15.53
CA SER A 48 -15.85 -6.20 14.48
C SER A 48 -15.04 -5.10 13.79
N GLY A 49 -15.41 -3.83 13.97
CA GLY A 49 -14.81 -2.68 13.32
C GLY A 49 -14.26 -1.69 14.33
N LEU A 50 -13.04 -1.23 14.11
CA LEU A 50 -12.44 -0.10 14.81
C LEU A 50 -12.35 1.09 13.84
N LEU A 51 -12.88 2.24 14.26
CA LEU A 51 -12.83 3.48 13.50
C LEU A 51 -11.85 4.44 14.17
N ALA A 52 -10.91 5.00 13.42
CA ALA A 52 -9.95 5.99 13.91
C ALA A 52 -9.69 7.07 12.87
N SER A 53 -9.17 8.23 13.28
CA SER A 53 -8.76 9.29 12.34
C SER A 53 -7.32 9.15 11.87
N TRP A 54 -6.52 8.36 12.57
CA TRP A 54 -5.11 8.12 12.30
C TRP A 54 -4.64 6.83 12.97
N CYS A 55 -3.65 6.17 12.37
CA CYS A 55 -2.90 5.08 13.00
C CYS A 55 -1.43 5.13 12.55
N PRO A 56 -0.51 4.50 13.32
CA PRO A 56 0.84 4.25 12.84
C PRO A 56 0.81 3.16 11.75
N GLN A 57 0.44 3.54 10.51
CA GLN A 57 0.15 2.62 9.40
C GLN A 57 1.23 1.55 9.20
N GLU A 58 2.51 1.96 9.29
CA GLU A 58 3.66 1.04 9.27
C GLU A 58 3.52 -0.10 10.28
N GLN A 59 3.35 0.24 11.55
CA GLN A 59 3.27 -0.72 12.65
C GLN A 59 2.03 -1.60 12.51
N VAL A 60 0.90 -1.00 12.12
CA VAL A 60 -0.34 -1.75 11.89
C VAL A 60 -0.16 -2.76 10.78
N LEU A 61 0.38 -2.37 9.62
CA LEU A 61 0.56 -3.30 8.48
C LEU A 61 1.61 -4.38 8.78
N SER A 62 2.52 -4.13 9.72
CA SER A 62 3.52 -5.11 10.17
C SER A 62 2.96 -6.13 11.17
N ASP A 63 1.78 -5.86 11.73
CA ASP A 63 1.17 -6.72 12.74
C ASP A 63 0.67 -8.04 12.11
N PRO A 64 1.07 -9.20 12.65
CA PRO A 64 0.66 -10.50 12.14
C PRO A 64 -0.85 -10.74 12.10
N SER A 65 -1.66 -9.98 12.87
CA SER A 65 -3.11 -10.07 12.84
C SER A 65 -3.73 -9.48 11.57
N ILE A 66 -2.98 -8.68 10.81
CA ILE A 66 -3.46 -8.07 9.57
C ILE A 66 -3.29 -9.03 8.39
N GLY A 67 -4.41 -9.23 7.69
CA GLY A 67 -4.55 -10.17 6.60
C GLY A 67 -4.65 -9.53 5.21
N GLY A 68 -4.89 -8.21 5.15
CA GLY A 68 -4.99 -7.46 3.91
C GLY A 68 -5.14 -5.95 4.13
N PHE A 69 -4.85 -5.18 3.08
CA PHE A 69 -4.89 -3.72 3.08
C PHE A 69 -5.76 -3.18 1.93
N LEU A 70 -6.86 -2.51 2.24
CA LEU A 70 -7.64 -1.77 1.28
C LEU A 70 -7.06 -0.37 1.18
N THR A 71 -6.56 0.02 0.01
CA THR A 71 -5.79 1.26 -0.15
C THR A 71 -6.18 1.99 -1.42
N HIS A 72 -6.04 3.31 -1.41
CA HIS A 72 -6.16 4.11 -2.61
C HIS A 72 -4.95 3.96 -3.57
N CYS A 73 -3.93 3.18 -3.21
CA CYS A 73 -2.71 2.97 -4.01
C CYS A 73 -1.86 4.24 -4.22
N GLY A 74 -1.81 5.15 -3.24
CA GLY A 74 -0.76 6.16 -3.16
C GLY A 74 0.63 5.51 -3.08
N TRP A 75 1.67 6.14 -3.62
CA TRP A 75 3.00 5.52 -3.78
C TRP A 75 3.58 4.95 -2.48
N ASN A 76 3.51 5.68 -1.37
CA ASN A 76 3.99 5.20 -0.08
C ASN A 76 3.20 3.95 0.37
N SER A 77 1.86 4.01 0.34
CA SER A 77 1.01 2.86 0.65
C SER A 77 1.22 1.68 -0.28
N THR A 78 1.57 1.93 -1.55
CA THR A 78 1.91 0.88 -2.53
C THR A 78 3.21 0.18 -2.16
N LEU A 79 4.24 0.91 -1.74
CA LEU A 79 5.49 0.32 -1.25
C LEU A 79 5.26 -0.50 0.02
N GLU A 80 4.42 -0.02 0.92
CA GLU A 80 4.02 -0.77 2.12
C GLU A 80 3.21 -2.02 1.76
N SER A 81 2.42 -1.94 0.67
CA SER A 81 1.65 -3.07 0.14
C SER A 81 2.54 -4.13 -0.52
N LEU A 82 3.81 -3.87 -0.85
CA LEU A 82 4.72 -4.94 -1.30
C LEU A 82 4.90 -6.03 -0.24
N CYS A 83 4.61 -5.71 1.03
CA CYS A 83 4.66 -6.64 2.15
C CYS A 83 3.30 -7.28 2.50
N ILE A 84 2.20 -6.88 1.86
CA ILE A 84 0.85 -7.39 2.19
C ILE A 84 -0.11 -7.40 1.00
N CYS A 85 -1.02 -8.38 0.94
CA CYS A 85 -2.04 -8.39 -0.10
C CYS A 85 -2.92 -7.14 -0.03
N CYS A 86 -3.20 -6.50 -1.17
CA CYS A 86 -3.95 -5.24 -1.18
C CYS A 86 -5.17 -5.23 -2.12
N VAL A 87 -6.11 -4.33 -1.85
CA VAL A 87 -7.21 -3.99 -2.75
C VAL A 87 -7.14 -2.50 -3.05
N GLY A 88 -6.90 -2.16 -4.32
CA GLY A 88 -6.85 -0.80 -4.81
C GLY A 88 -8.23 -0.22 -5.10
N PHE A 89 -8.47 1.04 -4.70
CA PHE A 89 -9.65 1.82 -5.13
C PHE A 89 -9.27 3.22 -5.61
N PHE A 90 -10.06 3.78 -6.53
CA PHE A 90 -9.58 4.89 -7.38
C PHE A 90 -9.89 6.30 -6.89
N PHE A 91 -8.85 7.15 -6.86
CA PHE A 91 -8.95 8.58 -7.17
C PHE A 91 -7.75 9.06 -8.01
N SER A 92 -7.91 9.21 -9.32
CA SER A 92 -6.96 9.84 -10.26
C SER A 92 -5.59 9.13 -10.48
N ARG A 93 -4.46 9.76 -10.09
CA ARG A 93 -3.05 9.42 -10.43
C ARG A 93 -2.54 8.07 -9.92
N GLN A 94 -3.38 7.29 -9.25
CA GLN A 94 -3.04 6.04 -8.57
C GLN A 94 -3.34 4.80 -9.43
N LEU A 95 -3.89 5.02 -10.64
CA LEU A 95 -4.17 3.98 -11.64
C LEU A 95 -2.93 3.14 -11.97
N THR A 96 -1.77 3.76 -12.16
CA THR A 96 -0.52 3.05 -12.49
C THR A 96 -0.09 2.12 -11.37
N ASN A 97 -0.16 2.59 -10.11
CA ASN A 97 0.24 1.79 -8.95
C ASN A 97 -0.70 0.62 -8.71
N CYS A 98 -2.01 0.85 -8.83
CA CYS A 98 -3.01 -0.21 -8.74
C CYS A 98 -2.81 -1.25 -9.85
N TRP A 99 -2.54 -0.79 -11.08
CA TRP A 99 -2.24 -1.67 -12.20
C TRP A 99 -0.99 -2.51 -11.95
N LEU A 100 0.10 -1.93 -11.45
CA LEU A 100 1.32 -2.66 -11.07
C LEU A 100 1.01 -3.72 -10.02
N CYS A 101 0.31 -3.36 -8.92
CA CYS A 101 -0.06 -4.29 -7.86
C CYS A 101 -0.91 -5.46 -8.38
N CYS A 102 -1.83 -5.21 -9.29
CA CYS A 102 -2.79 -6.20 -9.77
C CYS A 102 -2.27 -7.06 -10.94
N LYS A 103 -1.54 -6.45 -11.88
CA LYS A 103 -1.18 -7.08 -13.16
C LYS A 103 0.26 -7.53 -13.24
N ASP A 104 1.18 -6.72 -12.71
CA ASP A 104 2.62 -7.00 -12.79
C ASP A 104 3.08 -7.81 -11.57
N TRP A 105 2.90 -7.25 -10.38
CA TRP A 105 3.32 -7.89 -9.13
C TRP A 105 2.37 -8.99 -8.68
N GLY A 106 1.08 -8.89 -9.06
CA GLY A 106 0.06 -9.88 -8.73
C GLY A 106 -0.18 -10.04 -7.23
N ILE A 107 0.02 -8.97 -6.47
CA ILE A 107 -0.17 -8.90 -5.01
C ILE A 107 -1.50 -8.26 -4.61
N GLY A 108 -2.27 -7.76 -5.58
CA GLY A 108 -3.50 -7.03 -5.30
C GLY A 108 -4.67 -7.30 -6.23
N MET A 109 -5.81 -6.73 -5.85
CA MET A 109 -7.05 -6.70 -6.62
C MET A 109 -7.55 -5.26 -6.72
N GLU A 110 -8.56 -5.03 -7.56
CA GLU A 110 -9.03 -3.69 -7.92
C GLU A 110 -10.54 -3.58 -7.69
N ILE A 111 -10.97 -2.47 -7.10
CA ILE A 111 -12.38 -2.05 -7.04
C ILE A 111 -12.64 -1.08 -8.20
N LYS A 112 -13.72 -1.31 -8.95
CA LYS A 112 -14.10 -0.45 -10.08
C LYS A 112 -14.52 0.95 -9.64
N CYS A 113 -14.50 1.91 -10.58
CA CYS A 113 -14.91 3.29 -10.31
C CYS A 113 -16.36 3.42 -9.81
N ASP A 114 -17.26 2.58 -10.30
CA ASP A 114 -18.64 2.47 -9.82
C ASP A 114 -18.70 1.49 -8.64
N VAL A 115 -18.23 1.96 -7.48
CA VAL A 115 -18.12 1.16 -6.26
C VAL A 115 -19.49 0.66 -5.83
N LYS A 116 -19.64 -0.66 -5.69
CA LYS A 116 -20.84 -1.31 -5.15
C LYS A 116 -20.50 -2.11 -3.89
N ARG A 117 -21.35 -2.07 -2.88
CA ARG A 117 -21.16 -2.81 -1.62
C ARG A 117 -20.93 -4.31 -1.82
N GLU A 118 -21.57 -4.92 -2.81
CA GLU A 118 -21.41 -6.36 -3.11
C GLU A 118 -20.01 -6.66 -3.66
N GLU A 119 -19.46 -5.75 -4.46
CA GLU A 119 -18.08 -5.86 -4.97
C GLU A 119 -17.08 -5.69 -3.83
N VAL A 120 -17.27 -4.67 -2.97
CA VAL A 120 -16.43 -4.46 -1.78
C VAL A 120 -16.48 -5.68 -0.84
N GLU A 121 -17.67 -6.19 -0.53
CA GLU A 121 -17.87 -7.39 0.29
C GLU A 121 -17.11 -8.59 -0.28
N SER A 122 -17.28 -8.85 -1.59
CA SER A 122 -16.64 -9.97 -2.26
C SER A 122 -15.12 -9.86 -2.23
N LEU A 123 -14.58 -8.68 -2.53
CA LEU A 123 -13.13 -8.45 -2.55
C LEU A 123 -12.51 -8.53 -1.16
N VAL A 124 -13.17 -8.01 -0.12
CA VAL A 124 -12.72 -8.13 1.27
C VAL A 124 -12.69 -9.59 1.71
N ARG A 125 -13.73 -10.36 1.38
CA ARG A 125 -13.76 -11.79 1.67
C ARG A 125 -12.70 -12.57 0.93
N GLU A 126 -12.42 -12.25 -0.33
CA GLU A 126 -11.35 -12.89 -1.10
C GLU A 126 -9.97 -12.53 -0.53
N LEU A 127 -9.77 -11.26 -0.16
CA LEU A 127 -8.50 -10.75 0.35
C LEU A 127 -8.11 -11.40 1.69
N ILE A 128 -9.09 -11.63 2.56
CA ILE A 128 -8.91 -12.14 3.92
C ILE A 128 -9.23 -13.64 4.02
N GLY A 129 -9.85 -14.21 3.00
CA GLY A 129 -10.29 -15.62 2.99
C GLY A 129 -9.15 -16.63 2.87
N GLY A 130 -9.50 -17.91 2.70
CA GLY A 130 -8.53 -18.99 2.50
C GLY A 130 -8.34 -19.40 1.03
N GLY A 131 -8.88 -18.62 0.08
CA GLY A 131 -8.98 -18.98 -1.33
C GLY A 131 -7.63 -19.06 -2.06
N GLU A 132 -7.60 -19.77 -3.19
CA GLU A 132 -6.39 -19.93 -4.01
C GLU A 132 -5.84 -18.61 -4.54
N LYS A 133 -6.70 -17.63 -4.83
CA LYS A 133 -6.25 -16.31 -5.27
C LYS A 133 -5.45 -15.60 -4.18
N ARG A 134 -5.92 -15.61 -2.92
CA ARG A 134 -5.16 -15.08 -1.78
C ARG A 134 -3.85 -15.82 -1.58
N LYS A 135 -3.85 -17.16 -1.65
CA LYS A 135 -2.61 -17.96 -1.53
C LYS A 135 -1.60 -17.58 -2.62
N LYS A 136 -2.05 -17.35 -3.85
CA LYS A 136 -1.21 -16.85 -4.93
C LYS A 136 -0.65 -15.45 -4.62
N MET A 137 -1.49 -14.50 -4.24
CA MET A 137 -1.04 -13.15 -3.86
C MET A 137 -0.04 -13.19 -2.71
N LYS A 138 -0.26 -14.03 -1.68
CA LYS A 138 0.68 -14.22 -0.56
C LYS A 138 2.06 -14.72 -1.02
N ARG A 139 2.11 -15.67 -1.97
CA ARG A 139 3.39 -16.13 -2.52
C ARG A 139 4.12 -15.01 -3.24
N ASN A 140 3.41 -14.25 -4.06
CA ASN A 140 4.00 -13.10 -4.77
C ASN A 140 4.50 -12.03 -3.78
N VAL A 141 3.72 -11.71 -2.74
CA VAL A 141 4.13 -10.78 -1.68
C VAL A 141 5.45 -11.23 -1.05
N MET A 142 5.58 -12.51 -0.70
CA MET A 142 6.83 -13.04 -0.14
C MET A 142 8.01 -12.96 -1.12
N GLU A 143 7.77 -13.21 -2.41
CA GLU A 143 8.79 -13.08 -3.44
C GLU A 143 9.27 -11.63 -3.59
N TRP A 144 8.34 -10.68 -3.72
CA TRP A 144 8.67 -9.25 -3.81
C TRP A 144 9.35 -8.72 -2.55
N LYS A 145 8.94 -9.21 -1.37
CA LYS A 145 9.60 -8.90 -0.11
C LYS A 145 11.07 -9.34 -0.13
N ASN A 146 11.33 -10.61 -0.46
CA ASN A 146 12.69 -11.16 -0.51
C ASN A 146 13.55 -10.41 -1.54
N LEU A 147 13.01 -10.10 -2.73
CA LEU A 147 13.71 -9.30 -3.73
C LEU A 147 14.05 -7.90 -3.22
N GLY A 148 13.15 -7.27 -2.45
CA GLY A 148 13.40 -6.00 -1.78
C GLY A 148 14.50 -6.10 -0.72
N GLU A 149 14.52 -7.16 0.09
CA GLU A 149 15.57 -7.43 1.07
C GLU A 149 16.94 -7.64 0.39
N ASP A 150 17.00 -8.46 -0.66
CA ASP A 150 18.23 -8.75 -1.41
C ASP A 150 18.77 -7.51 -2.11
N ALA A 151 17.91 -6.74 -2.77
CA ALA A 151 18.31 -5.50 -3.44
C ALA A 151 18.91 -4.48 -2.46
N THR A 152 18.47 -4.51 -1.20
CA THR A 152 18.83 -3.53 -0.17
C THR A 152 19.85 -4.05 0.85
N ALA A 153 20.33 -5.28 0.65
CA ALA A 153 21.35 -5.91 1.46
C ALA A 153 22.61 -5.04 1.52
N CYS A 154 23.11 -4.81 2.74
CA CYS A 154 24.25 -3.92 2.97
C CYS A 154 25.47 -4.40 2.16
N SER A 155 26.17 -3.48 1.50
CA SER A 155 27.42 -3.70 0.74
C SER A 155 27.33 -4.61 -0.51
N VAL A 156 26.23 -5.33 -0.73
CA VAL A 156 26.08 -6.27 -1.85
C VAL A 156 24.82 -6.06 -2.69
N GLY A 157 23.78 -5.47 -2.10
CA GLY A 157 22.51 -5.24 -2.78
C GLY A 157 22.62 -4.20 -3.89
N SER A 158 21.98 -4.46 -5.03
CA SER A 158 21.99 -3.57 -6.21
C SER A 158 21.56 -2.15 -5.86
N SER A 159 20.53 -2.02 -5.02
CA SER A 159 20.02 -0.74 -4.56
C SER A 159 21.02 -0.03 -3.64
N TYR A 160 21.60 -0.75 -2.68
CA TYR A 160 22.64 -0.20 -1.80
C TYR A 160 23.82 0.36 -2.61
N LEU A 161 24.30 -0.41 -3.59
CA LEU A 161 25.42 -0.04 -4.45
C LEU A 161 25.12 1.18 -5.33
N ASN A 162 23.91 1.26 -5.88
CA ASN A 162 23.46 2.42 -6.65
C ASN A 162 23.41 3.70 -5.80
N PHE A 163 22.91 3.59 -4.57
CA PHE A 163 22.88 4.72 -3.63
C PHE A 163 24.29 5.18 -3.24
N ASP A 164 25.16 4.25 -2.85
CA ASP A 164 26.57 4.55 -2.54
C ASP A 164 27.28 5.21 -3.73
N LYS A 165 27.03 4.73 -4.95
CA LYS A 165 27.56 5.34 -6.18
C LYS A 165 27.04 6.76 -6.39
N LEU A 166 25.75 7.03 -6.15
CA LEU A 166 25.23 8.41 -6.23
C LEU A 166 25.88 9.30 -5.19
N VAL A 167 25.91 8.88 -3.93
CA VAL A 167 26.48 9.65 -2.83
C VAL A 167 27.92 10.05 -3.15
N ARG A 168 28.73 9.10 -3.65
CA ARG A 168 30.09 9.37 -4.11
C ARG A 168 30.12 10.31 -5.32
N SER A 169 29.27 10.10 -6.32
CA SER A 169 29.30 10.89 -7.56
C SER A 169 28.81 12.33 -7.39
N VAL A 170 28.00 12.62 -6.37
CA VAL A 170 27.46 13.96 -6.11
C VAL A 170 28.23 14.69 -5.01
N LEU A 171 28.55 14.01 -3.90
CA LEU A 171 29.18 14.66 -2.75
C LEU A 171 30.70 14.69 -2.85
N MET A 172 31.34 13.68 -3.46
CA MET A 172 32.80 13.57 -3.55
C MET A 172 33.39 14.17 -4.84
N SER A 173 32.55 14.58 -5.79
CA SER A 173 32.96 15.19 -7.08
C SER A 173 33.15 16.71 -7.01
N THR A 174 32.88 17.34 -5.86
CA THR A 174 33.03 18.78 -5.64
C THR A 174 34.50 19.26 -5.56
N GLY A 175 35.47 18.36 -5.79
CA GLY A 175 36.91 18.68 -5.82
C GLY A 175 37.52 19.04 -7.18
N SER A 176 36.78 18.96 -8.30
CA SER A 176 37.37 19.27 -9.63
C SER A 176 36.34 19.85 -10.62
N ASN A 177 36.62 21.05 -11.12
CA ASN A 177 35.77 21.88 -11.97
C ASN A 177 35.36 21.26 -13.34
N GLN A 178 34.09 21.52 -13.68
CA GLN A 178 33.46 21.77 -14.99
C GLN A 178 33.10 20.63 -15.98
N SER A 179 31.87 20.78 -16.52
CA SER A 179 31.23 20.15 -17.71
C SER A 179 30.50 18.83 -17.41
N SER A 180 29.26 18.55 -17.82
CA SER A 180 28.24 19.20 -18.65
C SER A 180 26.91 18.45 -18.39
N CYS A 181 25.80 18.98 -18.91
CA CYS A 181 24.40 18.49 -18.96
C CYS A 181 24.13 16.95 -18.81
N VAL A 182 25.06 16.07 -19.15
CA VAL A 182 24.97 14.61 -19.03
C VAL A 182 24.80 14.12 -17.58
N CYS A 183 25.41 14.78 -16.59
CA CYS A 183 25.25 14.41 -15.18
C CYS A 183 23.80 14.58 -14.69
N GLN A 184 23.04 15.52 -15.26
CA GLN A 184 21.70 15.84 -14.77
C GLN A 184 20.69 14.76 -15.13
N PHE A 185 20.83 14.11 -16.29
CA PHE A 185 20.00 12.97 -16.69
C PHE A 185 20.32 11.71 -15.88
N SER A 186 21.60 11.43 -15.63
CA SER A 186 22.02 10.30 -14.77
C SER A 186 21.63 10.52 -13.31
N ILE A 187 21.65 11.76 -12.83
CA ILE A 187 21.19 12.12 -11.49
C ILE A 187 19.67 12.04 -11.41
N LEU A 188 18.91 12.46 -12.42
CA LEU A 188 17.44 12.32 -12.45
C LEU A 188 16.99 10.86 -12.51
N GLN A 189 17.67 10.03 -13.31
CA GLN A 189 17.41 8.60 -13.35
C GLN A 189 17.79 7.92 -12.03
N ALA A 190 18.95 8.29 -11.45
CA ALA A 190 19.32 7.85 -10.11
C ALA A 190 18.34 8.34 -9.04
N ILE A 191 17.81 9.57 -9.10
CA ILE A 191 16.79 10.08 -8.18
C ILE A 191 15.47 9.33 -8.34
N SER A 192 15.08 8.99 -9.56
CA SER A 192 13.88 8.19 -9.81
C SER A 192 14.04 6.78 -9.24
N GLU A 193 15.18 6.13 -9.47
CA GLU A 193 15.49 4.82 -8.90
C GLU A 193 15.67 4.91 -7.38
N ILE A 194 16.22 6.01 -6.84
CA ILE A 194 16.35 6.32 -5.42
C ILE A 194 14.98 6.52 -4.74
N SER A 195 13.98 6.98 -5.49
CA SER A 195 12.60 7.10 -4.99
C SER A 195 11.92 5.72 -4.87
N PHE A 196 12.30 4.74 -5.70
CA PHE A 196 11.97 3.33 -5.50
C PHE A 196 12.77 2.74 -4.32
N LEU A 197 14.01 3.16 -4.18
CA LEU A 197 15.02 2.73 -3.20
C LEU A 197 14.64 3.14 -1.76
N LEU A 198 14.65 4.43 -1.41
CA LEU A 198 14.73 4.85 0.00
C LEU A 198 13.46 4.53 0.80
N PHE A 199 12.29 4.52 0.15
CA PHE A 199 11.03 4.24 0.82
C PHE A 199 10.68 2.73 0.83
N GLY A 200 11.07 1.96 -0.19
CA GLY A 200 10.97 0.49 -0.12
C GLY A 200 11.96 -0.12 0.88
N ILE A 201 13.16 0.48 0.99
CA ILE A 201 14.28 0.12 1.90
C ILE A 201 13.89 0.14 3.38
N ILE A 202 13.13 1.15 3.82
CA ILE A 202 12.77 1.29 5.23
C ILE A 202 11.67 0.29 5.59
N MET A 203 10.71 0.02 4.71
CA MET A 203 9.56 -0.81 5.07
C MET A 203 9.89 -2.30 5.08
N CYS A 204 10.59 -2.87 4.09
CA CYS A 204 10.87 -4.33 4.12
C CYS A 204 11.71 -4.77 5.33
N LYS A 205 12.65 -3.95 5.82
CA LYS A 205 13.53 -4.28 6.95
C LYS A 205 12.83 -4.29 8.32
N TYR A 206 11.74 -3.56 8.49
CA TYR A 206 11.02 -3.48 9.77
C TYR A 206 9.86 -4.48 9.86
N PHE A 207 9.43 -5.04 8.73
CA PHE A 207 8.29 -5.95 8.68
C PHE A 207 8.71 -7.40 8.89
N ASN A 208 8.97 -7.74 10.15
CA ASN A 208 9.07 -9.14 10.58
C ASN A 208 7.66 -9.74 10.80
N ALA A 209 6.81 -9.70 9.77
CA ALA A 209 5.46 -10.27 9.85
C ALA A 209 5.53 -11.79 9.64
N SER A 210 5.65 -12.52 10.72
CA SER A 210 5.40 -13.95 10.79
C SER A 210 3.90 -14.21 10.77
N GLY A 211 3.37 -14.56 9.60
CA GLY A 211 1.97 -14.96 9.42
C GLY A 211 1.03 -13.79 9.16
N PHE A 212 0.12 -13.96 8.20
CA PHE A 212 -0.94 -13.00 7.89
C PHE A 212 -2.23 -13.43 8.58
N GLY A 213 -2.83 -12.53 9.36
CA GLY A 213 -4.02 -12.79 10.15
C GLY A 213 -5.33 -12.58 9.37
N GLU A 214 -6.39 -12.30 10.12
CA GLU A 214 -7.76 -12.15 9.60
C GLU A 214 -8.27 -10.69 9.58
N GLY A 215 -7.49 -9.73 10.06
CA GLY A 215 -7.87 -8.32 10.08
C GLY A 215 -7.70 -7.62 8.74
N LEU A 216 -8.55 -6.63 8.46
CA LEU A 216 -8.41 -5.68 7.35
C LEU A 216 -7.92 -4.33 7.86
N VAL A 217 -7.04 -3.66 7.12
CA VAL A 217 -6.82 -2.22 7.26
C VAL A 217 -7.44 -1.52 6.06
N VAL A 218 -8.16 -0.42 6.30
CA VAL A 218 -8.85 0.41 5.30
C VAL A 218 -8.43 1.86 5.41
#